data_AF-A0AAW1HRC7-F1
#
_entry.id   AF-A0AAW1HRC7-F1
#
_cell.length_a   1.000
_cell.length_b   1.000
_cell.length_c   1.000
_cell.angle_alpha   90.00
_cell.angle_beta   90.00
_cell.angle_gamma   90.00
#
_symmetry.space_group_name_H-M   'P 1'
#
loop_
_entity.id
_entity.type
_entity.pdbx_description
1 polymer ?
#
loop_
_entity_poly.entity_id
_entity_poly.type
_entity_poly.pdbx_seq_one_letter_code
_entity_poly.pdbx_strand_id
1 'polypeptide(L)'
;MSANSNTSHTNKTSVPSSCKNFNEFFNSWLERQQAYLDKLVEASSFESRDEKRELVEKVLLHYEEYYEEKYKVISQDIFQLFSPPWLNTFEMAILWIDGLFKPPSTDWS
;
A
#
# COMPACT_ATOMS: atom_id res chain seq x y z
N MET A 1 -47.23 26.29 -15.52
CA MET A 1 -45.97 26.80 -16.12
C MET A 1 -44.94 26.89 -15.02
N SER A 2 -43.81 26.19 -15.20
CA SER A 2 -42.47 26.37 -14.59
C SER A 2 -42.33 26.58 -13.07
N ALA A 3 -41.34 26.00 -12.38
CA ALA A 3 -40.26 25.12 -12.77
C ALA A 3 -39.73 24.39 -11.52
N ASN A 4 -39.28 23.16 -11.79
CA ASN A 4 -38.45 22.30 -10.97
C ASN A 4 -37.14 22.98 -10.55
N SER A 5 -36.58 22.61 -9.39
CA SER A 5 -35.12 22.53 -9.13
C SER A 5 -34.87 22.13 -7.67
N ASN A 6 -34.56 20.87 -7.41
CA ASN A 6 -33.86 20.33 -6.24
C ASN A 6 -33.57 18.86 -6.61
N THR A 7 -32.37 18.29 -6.61
CA THR A 7 -31.10 18.60 -5.97
C THR A 7 -30.05 17.83 -6.79
N SER A 8 -28.98 18.48 -7.24
CA SER A 8 -27.85 17.77 -7.83
C SER A 8 -27.13 16.99 -6.74
N HIS A 9 -27.37 15.68 -6.67
CA HIS A 9 -26.53 14.75 -5.94
C HIS A 9 -25.17 14.66 -6.66
N THR A 10 -24.27 15.59 -6.34
CA THR A 10 -22.86 15.40 -6.66
C THR A 10 -22.32 14.33 -5.71
N ASN A 11 -22.33 13.08 -6.17
CA ASN A 11 -21.56 12.00 -5.55
C ASN A 11 -20.08 12.32 -5.73
N LYS A 12 -19.55 13.21 -4.88
CA LYS A 12 -18.12 13.31 -4.65
C LYS A 12 -17.77 12.10 -3.81
N THR A 13 -17.22 11.08 -4.44
CA THR A 13 -16.51 9.99 -3.80
C THR A 13 -15.35 10.59 -3.00
N SER A 14 -15.65 11.08 -1.80
CA SER A 14 -14.64 11.58 -0.88
C SER A 14 -13.89 10.36 -0.36
N VAL A 15 -12.65 10.19 -0.84
CA VAL A 15 -11.73 9.20 -0.28
C VAL A 15 -11.68 9.40 1.24
N PRO A 16 -11.90 8.35 2.05
CA PRO A 16 -11.89 8.45 3.51
C PRO A 16 -10.62 9.15 4.00
N SER A 17 -10.74 10.01 5.01
CA SER A 17 -9.63 10.81 5.53
C SER A 17 -8.44 9.94 5.95
N SER A 18 -8.70 8.72 6.46
CA SER A 18 -7.66 7.74 6.81
C SER A 18 -6.87 7.24 5.60
N CYS A 19 -7.52 7.04 4.44
CA CYS A 19 -6.85 6.63 3.21
C CYS A 19 -5.94 7.72 2.65
N LYS A 20 -6.32 9.00 2.78
CA LYS A 20 -5.47 10.12 2.37
C LYS A 20 -4.21 10.21 3.23
N ASN A 21 -4.38 10.09 4.54
CA ASN A 21 -3.27 10.06 5.49
C ASN A 21 -2.33 8.88 5.22
N PHE A 22 -2.88 7.70 4.91
CA PHE A 22 -2.05 6.54 4.55
C PHE A 22 -1.32 6.71 3.23
N ASN A 23 -1.95 7.33 2.22
CA ASN A 23 -1.29 7.59 0.95
C ASN A 23 -0.09 8.53 1.11
N GLU A 24 -0.22 9.59 1.91
CA GLU A 24 0.91 10.48 2.24
C GLU A 24 2.02 9.70 2.97
N PHE A 25 1.65 8.93 4.00
CA PHE A 25 2.58 8.04 4.69
C PHE A 25 3.29 7.08 3.73
N PHE A 26 2.55 6.42 2.84
CA PHE A 26 3.06 5.41 1.92
C PHE A 26 4.06 6.01 0.93
N ASN A 27 3.79 7.20 0.41
CA ASN A 27 4.73 7.90 -0.47
C ASN A 27 6.03 8.26 0.26
N SER A 28 5.96 8.82 1.47
CA SER A 28 7.14 9.09 2.28
C SER A 28 7.87 7.80 2.70
N TRP A 29 7.14 6.71 2.90
CA TRP A 29 7.71 5.39 3.19
C TRP A 29 8.48 4.82 1.98
N LEU A 30 7.97 5.00 0.76
CA LEU A 30 8.63 4.59 -0.48
C LEU A 30 9.95 5.34 -0.72
N GLU A 31 10.00 6.64 -0.43
CA GLU A 31 11.24 7.42 -0.53
C GLU A 31 12.33 6.87 0.41
N ARG A 32 11.95 6.54 1.65
CA ARG A 32 12.85 5.90 2.61
C ARG A 32 13.25 4.49 2.17
N GLN A 33 12.32 3.72 1.60
CA GLN A 33 12.59 2.39 1.06
C GLN A 33 13.64 2.45 -0.05
N GLN A 34 13.55 3.43 -0.96
CA GLN A 34 14.56 3.64 -2.00
C GLN A 34 15.93 3.93 -1.39
N ALA A 35 16.00 4.81 -0.39
CA ALA A 35 17.25 5.11 0.30
C ALA A 35 17.85 3.89 1.04
N TYR A 36 17.00 3.00 1.56
CA TYR A 36 17.45 1.72 2.13
C TYR A 36 17.97 0.75 1.07
N LEU A 37 17.32 0.68 -0.10
CA LEU A 37 17.80 -0.13 -1.22
C LEU A 37 19.18 0.32 -1.68
N ASP A 38 19.39 1.62 -1.84
CA ASP A 38 20.69 2.17 -2.25
C ASP A 38 21.78 1.79 -1.23
N LYS A 39 21.48 1.93 0.08
CA LYS A 39 22.39 1.50 1.16
C LYS A 39 22.66 0.00 1.16
N LEU A 40 21.65 -0.84 0.87
CA LEU A 40 21.83 -2.29 0.82
C LEU A 40 22.73 -2.70 -0.36
N VAL A 41 22.59 -2.02 -1.50
CA VAL A 41 23.46 -2.20 -2.66
C VAL A 41 24.89 -1.80 -2.31
N GLU A 42 25.10 -0.66 -1.67
CA GLU A 42 26.43 -0.23 -1.19
C GLU A 42 27.01 -1.22 -0.16
N ALA A 43 26.19 -1.66 0.79
CA ALA A 43 26.59 -2.58 1.85
C ALA A 43 26.98 -3.98 1.34
N SER A 44 26.63 -4.34 0.11
CA SER A 44 27.12 -5.57 -0.52
C SER A 44 28.66 -5.61 -0.53
N SER A 45 29.29 -4.45 -0.67
CA SER A 45 30.75 -4.26 -0.70
C SER A 45 31.41 -4.12 0.67
N PHE A 46 30.65 -4.03 1.77
CA PHE A 46 31.23 -3.87 3.10
C PHE A 46 31.93 -5.16 3.53
N GLU A 47 33.08 -5.03 4.21
CA GLU A 47 33.77 -6.17 4.83
C GLU A 47 33.18 -6.48 6.22
N SER A 48 32.60 -5.48 6.88
CA SER A 48 32.02 -5.61 8.22
C SER A 48 30.68 -6.33 8.20
N ARG A 49 30.62 -7.50 8.84
CA ARG A 49 29.38 -8.27 9.01
C ARG A 49 28.38 -7.55 9.92
N ASP A 50 28.88 -6.84 10.92
CA ASP A 50 28.03 -6.20 11.92
C ASP A 50 27.31 -4.98 11.33
N GLU A 51 27.99 -4.20 10.47
CA GLU A 51 27.36 -3.09 9.73
C GLU A 51 26.25 -3.59 8.79
N LYS A 52 26.46 -4.73 8.12
CA LYS A 52 25.42 -5.35 7.28
C LYS A 52 24.21 -5.78 8.12
N ARG A 53 24.45 -6.36 9.30
CA ARG A 53 23.37 -6.79 10.21
C ARG A 53 22.57 -5.61 10.72
N GLU A 54 23.23 -4.55 11.15
CA GLU A 54 22.56 -3.33 11.62
C GLU A 54 21.71 -2.70 10.50
N LEU A 55 22.21 -2.70 9.26
CA LEU A 55 21.43 -2.20 8.13
C LEU A 55 20.20 -3.07 7.85
N VAL A 56 20.33 -4.39 7.88
CA VAL A 56 19.19 -5.31 7.72
C VAL A 56 18.17 -5.12 8.83
N GLU A 57 18.60 -4.94 10.08
CA GLU A 57 17.71 -4.67 11.21
C GLU A 57 16.90 -3.38 11.00
N LYS A 58 17.55 -2.30 10.55
CA LYS A 58 16.87 -1.04 10.21
C LYS A 58 15.83 -1.21 9.09
N VAL A 59 16.13 -2.04 8.09
CA VAL A 59 15.20 -2.36 7.00
C VAL A 59 14.00 -3.14 7.54
N LEU A 60 14.22 -4.13 8.41
CA LEU A 60 13.13 -4.89 9.01
C LEU A 60 12.21 -4.01 9.86
N LEU A 61 12.76 -3.12 10.68
CA LEU A 61 11.99 -2.14 11.46
C LEU A 61 11.19 -1.20 10.54
N HIS A 62 11.76 -0.79 9.40
CA HIS A 62 11.07 0.02 8.40
C HIS A 62 9.88 -0.71 7.77
N TYR A 63 9.97 -2.03 7.56
CA TYR A 63 8.84 -2.85 7.12
C TYR A 63 7.79 -3.06 8.21
N GLU A 64 8.20 -3.23 9.47
CA GLU A 64 7.28 -3.35 10.60
C GLU A 64 6.38 -2.12 10.70
N GLU A 65 6.94 -0.91 10.61
CA GLU A 65 6.20 0.36 10.56
C GLU A 65 5.15 0.37 9.43
N TYR A 66 5.51 -0.11 8.24
CA TYR A 66 4.57 -0.21 7.12
C TYR A 66 3.39 -1.13 7.43
N TYR A 67 3.64 -2.30 8.00
CA TYR A 67 2.57 -3.25 8.31
C TYR A 67 1.67 -2.76 9.44
N GLU A 68 2.22 -2.07 10.44
CA GLU A 68 1.42 -1.45 11.50
C GLU A 68 0.47 -0.38 10.95
N GLU A 69 0.98 0.55 10.15
CA GLU A 69 0.14 1.59 9.53
C GLU A 69 -0.87 0.99 8.55
N LYS A 70 -0.45 0.01 7.75
CA LYS A 70 -1.35 -0.70 6.83
C LYS A 70 -2.45 -1.43 7.59
N TYR A 71 -2.14 -2.05 8.73
CA TYR A 71 -3.12 -2.72 9.57
C TYR A 71 -4.15 -1.74 10.15
N LYS A 72 -3.72 -0.56 10.63
CA LYS A 72 -4.64 0.48 11.12
C LYS A 72 -5.69 0.85 10.07
N VAL A 73 -5.28 0.92 8.81
CA VAL A 73 -6.13 1.28 7.68
C VAL A 73 -7.08 0.13 7.30
N ILE A 74 -6.58 -1.10 7.18
CA ILE A 74 -7.41 -2.29 6.90
C ILE A 74 -8.40 -2.56 8.04
N SER A 75 -8.02 -2.31 9.29
CA SER A 75 -8.89 -2.52 10.46
C SER A 75 -10.12 -1.61 10.47
N GLN A 76 -10.04 -0.46 9.79
CA GLN A 76 -11.18 0.46 9.62
C GLN A 76 -12.10 0.00 8.50
N ASP A 77 -11.53 -0.55 7.42
CA ASP A 77 -12.29 -1.05 6.28
C ASP A 77 -11.48 -2.12 5.53
N ILE A 78 -11.93 -3.38 5.65
CA ILE A 78 -11.26 -4.52 5.03
C ILE A 78 -11.35 -4.49 3.50
N PHE A 79 -12.29 -3.73 2.91
CA PHE A 79 -12.35 -3.57 1.46
C PHE A 79 -11.12 -2.86 0.90
N GLN A 80 -10.40 -2.10 1.73
CA GLN A 80 -9.16 -1.44 1.35
C GLN A 80 -8.01 -2.43 1.13
N LEU A 81 -8.12 -3.66 1.62
CA LEU A 81 -7.20 -4.74 1.27
C LEU A 81 -7.36 -5.18 -0.20
N PHE A 82 -8.58 -5.08 -0.73
CA PHE A 82 -8.95 -5.55 -2.07
C PHE A 82 -8.94 -4.45 -3.14
N SER A 83 -9.04 -3.19 -2.71
CA SER A 83 -8.85 -2.03 -3.59
C SER A 83 -8.09 -0.92 -2.85
N PRO A 84 -6.78 -1.13 -2.58
CA PRO A 84 -5.98 -0.16 -1.84
C PRO A 84 -5.87 1.21 -2.55
N PRO A 85 -6.53 2.27 -2.05
CA PRO A 85 -6.62 3.54 -2.78
C PRO A 85 -5.28 4.28 -3.00
N TRP A 86 -4.19 3.77 -2.43
CA TRP A 86 -2.82 4.28 -2.56
C TRP A 86 -2.00 3.61 -3.67
N LEU A 87 -2.53 2.59 -4.36
CA LEU A 87 -1.86 1.99 -5.53
C LEU A 87 -2.39 2.59 -6.82
N ASN A 88 -1.52 2.66 -7.82
CA ASN A 88 -1.94 3.05 -9.17
C ASN A 88 -2.64 1.90 -9.91
N THR A 89 -3.29 2.20 -11.03
CA THR A 89 -4.07 1.21 -11.82
C THR A 89 -3.22 0.03 -12.29
N PHE A 90 -1.93 0.24 -12.55
CA PHE A 90 -1.03 -0.82 -13.01
C PHE A 90 -0.65 -1.76 -11.86
N GLU A 91 -0.26 -1.20 -10.71
CA GLU A 91 0.02 -1.96 -9.48
C GLU A 91 -1.20 -2.74 -9.01
N MET A 92 -2.39 -2.15 -9.13
CA MET A 92 -3.66 -2.85 -8.92
C MET A 92 -3.81 -4.04 -9.86
N ALA A 93 -3.60 -3.84 -11.16
CA ALA A 93 -3.73 -4.93 -12.12
C ALA A 93 -2.76 -6.07 -11.81
N ILE A 94 -1.53 -5.77 -11.37
CA ILE A 94 -0.56 -6.79 -10.92
C ILE A 94 -1.11 -7.57 -9.72
N LEU A 95 -1.67 -6.91 -8.70
CA LEU A 95 -2.27 -7.60 -7.55
C LEU A 95 -3.37 -8.59 -7.97
N TRP A 96 -4.16 -8.22 -8.98
CA TRP A 96 -5.21 -9.10 -9.53
C TRP A 96 -4.65 -10.25 -10.37
N ILE A 97 -3.52 -10.06 -11.05
CA ILE A 97 -2.90 -11.07 -11.92
C ILE A 97 -2.06 -12.08 -11.12
N ASP A 98 -1.36 -11.66 -10.06
CA ASP A 98 -0.42 -12.49 -9.29
C ASP A 98 -1.09 -13.48 -8.31
N GLY A 99 -2.40 -13.75 -8.50
CA GLY A 99 -3.04 -14.96 -7.97
C GLY A 99 -3.64 -14.86 -6.56
N LEU A 100 -3.70 -13.69 -5.92
CA LEU A 100 -4.41 -13.53 -4.63
C LEU A 100 -5.94 -13.79 -4.76
N PHE A 101 -6.46 -13.81 -6.00
CA PHE A 101 -7.86 -14.10 -6.34
C PHE A 101 -7.98 -15.13 -7.48
N LYS A 102 -7.18 -16.21 -7.46
CA LYS A 102 -7.57 -17.38 -8.26
C LYS A 102 -8.93 -17.88 -7.72
N PRO A 103 -10.02 -17.86 -8.51
CA PRO A 103 -11.28 -18.41 -8.05
C PRO A 103 -11.05 -19.88 -7.67
N PRO A 104 -11.70 -20.41 -6.61
CA PRO A 104 -11.58 -21.82 -6.28
C PRO A 104 -11.92 -22.59 -7.55
N SER A 105 -10.96 -23.37 -8.05
CA SER A 105 -11.17 -24.21 -9.22
C SER A 105 -12.41 -25.04 -8.93
N THR A 106 -13.48 -24.81 -9.70
CA THR A 106 -14.65 -25.67 -9.71
C THR A 106 -14.23 -26.99 -10.36
N ASP A 107 -13.45 -27.79 -9.64
CA ASP A 107 -13.35 -29.22 -9.90
C ASP A 107 -14.60 -29.85 -9.31
N TRP A 108 -15.63 -29.92 -10.14
CA TRP A 108 -16.58 -31.01 -10.06
C TRP A 108 -16.43 -31.80 -11.35
N SER A 109 -15.95 -33.02 -11.21
CA SER A 109 -16.06 -34.12 -12.17
C SER A 109 -16.39 -35.36 -11.38
#